data_AF-A0A9X8IYH2-F1
#
_entry.id   AF-A0A9X8IYH2-F1
#
_cell.length_a   1.000
_cell.length_b   1.000
_cell.length_c   1.000
_cell.angle_alpha   90.00
_cell.angle_beta   90.00
_cell.angle_gamma   90.00
#
_symmetry.space_group_name_H-M   'P 1'
#
loop_
_entity.id
_entity.type
_entity.pdbx_description
1 polymer ?
#
loop_
_entity_poly.entity_id
_entity_poly.type
_entity_poly.pdbx_seq_one_letter_code
_entity_poly.pdbx_strand_id
1 'polypeptide(L)'
;MEDNNLKAWITYEDSTVKHFGKDDSLDSVETWNQYSEVTVLSVYPPSSVAKGEMWGRGLFVVMNSEGDVCGFDGHFISFINPNTMELN
;
A
#
# COMPACT_ATOMS: atom_id res chain seq x y z
N MET A 1 22.02 -10.60 9.49
CA MET A 1 20.77 -11.16 8.97
C MET A 1 20.29 -10.15 7.95
N GLU A 2 20.27 -10.52 6.68
CA GLU A 2 19.74 -9.64 5.64
C GLU A 2 18.28 -9.37 5.94
N ASP A 3 17.94 -8.08 6.00
CA ASP A 3 16.59 -7.60 6.20
C ASP A 3 15.83 -7.89 4.90
N ASN A 4 15.35 -9.12 4.73
CA ASN A 4 14.63 -9.62 3.54
C ASN A 4 13.22 -9.02 3.39
N ASN A 5 12.99 -7.87 4.02
CA ASN A 5 11.73 -7.17 3.98
C ASN A 5 11.63 -6.44 2.64
N LEU A 6 10.71 -6.90 1.78
CA LEU A 6 10.46 -6.28 0.49
C LEU A 6 10.04 -4.82 0.69
N LYS A 7 10.84 -3.90 0.19
CA LYS A 7 10.60 -2.46 0.27
C LYS A 7 9.89 -1.97 -0.98
N ALA A 8 9.03 -0.98 -0.81
CA ALA A 8 8.32 -0.34 -1.91
C ALA A 8 8.07 1.14 -1.60
N TRP A 9 7.57 1.89 -2.58
CA TRP A 9 7.31 3.32 -2.46
C TRP A 9 5.92 3.69 -2.92
N ILE A 10 5.35 4.68 -2.25
CA ILE A 10 4.04 5.24 -2.59
C ILE A 10 4.19 6.12 -3.82
N THR A 11 3.46 5.81 -4.90
CA THR A 11 3.64 6.47 -6.21
C THR A 11 2.82 7.74 -6.40
N TYR A 12 1.68 7.87 -5.72
CA TYR A 12 0.78 9.01 -5.85
C TYR A 12 0.47 9.63 -4.48
N GLU A 13 0.49 10.95 -4.45
CA GLU A 13 -0.09 11.77 -3.38
C GLU A 13 -1.61 11.75 -3.55
N ASP A 14 -2.28 10.66 -3.19
CA ASP A 14 -3.74 10.73 -3.07
C ASP A 14 -4.16 10.33 -1.66
N SER A 15 -4.65 11.34 -0.96
CA SER A 15 -4.78 11.47 0.48
C SER A 15 -5.90 10.62 1.08
N THR A 16 -6.28 9.50 0.47
CA THR A 16 -7.44 8.72 0.94
C THR A 16 -7.17 7.23 0.98
N VAL A 17 -6.38 6.83 1.96
CA VAL A 17 -6.56 5.50 2.56
C VAL A 17 -7.91 5.52 3.27
N LYS A 18 -8.89 4.80 2.72
CA LYS A 18 -10.19 4.63 3.34
C LYS A 18 -10.10 3.47 4.33
N HIS A 19 -10.07 3.75 5.62
CA HIS A 19 -10.39 2.73 6.61
C HIS A 19 -11.89 2.46 6.55
N PHE A 20 -12.25 1.22 6.22
CA PHE A 20 -13.63 0.77 6.32
C PHE A 20 -13.82 0.13 7.69
N GLY A 21 -14.76 0.68 8.46
CA GLY A 21 -15.22 0.10 9.71
C GLY A 21 -15.91 -1.24 9.49
N LYS A 22 -16.21 -1.93 10.59
CA LYS A 22 -16.89 -3.24 10.59
C LYS A 22 -18.26 -3.24 9.91
N ASP A 23 -18.84 -2.07 9.68
CA ASP A 23 -20.15 -1.82 9.07
C ASP A 23 -20.04 -1.25 7.64
N ASP A 24 -18.88 -1.37 7.00
CA ASP A 24 -18.55 -0.75 5.70
C ASP A 24 -18.62 0.80 5.71
N SER A 25 -18.70 1.44 6.88
CA SER A 25 -18.63 2.89 7.00
C SER A 25 -17.18 3.39 6.91
N LEU A 26 -16.99 4.60 6.38
CA LEU A 26 -15.66 5.21 6.31
C LEU A 26 -15.27 5.70 7.71
N ASP A 27 -14.39 4.96 8.39
CA ASP A 27 -13.97 5.23 9.77
C ASP A 27 -12.89 6.32 9.83
N SER A 28 -11.94 6.32 8.88
CA SER A 28 -10.92 7.36 8.81
C SER A 28 -10.29 7.50 7.44
N VAL A 29 -9.68 8.68 7.23
CA VAL A 29 -8.85 9.02 6.10
C VAL A 29 -7.44 9.26 6.64
N GLU A 30 -6.52 8.37 6.32
CA GLU A 30 -5.10 8.59 6.59
C GLU A 30 -4.40 9.11 5.34
N THR A 31 -3.59 10.15 5.52
CA THR A 31 -2.75 10.71 4.46
C THR A 31 -1.35 10.12 4.59
N TRP A 32 -0.93 9.34 3.59
CA TRP A 32 0.42 8.82 3.50
C TRP A 32 1.18 9.64 2.46
N ASN A 33 2.40 10.08 2.79
CA ASN A 33 3.16 10.97 1.92
C ASN A 33 3.63 10.24 0.66
N GLN A 34 3.53 10.94 -0.47
CA GLN A 34 4.10 10.45 -1.73
C GLN A 34 5.60 10.17 -1.56
N TYR A 35 6.08 9.11 -2.21
CA TYR A 35 7.48 8.68 -2.21
C TYR A 35 8.03 8.22 -0.86
N SER A 36 7.19 8.10 0.16
CA SER A 36 7.57 7.41 1.39
C SER A 36 7.88 5.94 1.10
N GLU A 37 8.98 5.47 1.68
CA GLU A 37 9.31 4.05 1.70
C GLU A 37 8.36 3.32 2.66
N VAL A 38 7.88 2.16 2.23
CA VAL A 38 7.04 1.27 3.01
C VAL A 38 7.60 -0.15 2.94
N THR A 39 7.29 -0.95 3.95
CA THR A 39 7.62 -2.37 3.98
C THR A 39 6.39 -3.18 3.56
N VAL A 40 6.53 -4.05 2.57
CA VAL A 40 5.44 -4.95 2.14
C VAL A 40 5.33 -6.12 3.11
N LEU A 41 4.19 -6.22 3.78
CA LEU A 41 3.87 -7.29 4.73
C LEU A 41 3.21 -8.48 4.03
N SER A 42 2.35 -8.22 3.03
CA SER A 42 1.61 -9.27 2.31
C SER A 42 1.13 -8.78 0.95
N VAL A 43 0.99 -9.71 0.00
CA VAL A 43 0.48 -9.46 -1.35
C VAL A 43 -0.64 -10.45 -1.65
N TYR A 44 -1.81 -9.94 -2.04
CA TYR A 44 -2.95 -10.75 -2.44
C TYR A 44 -3.25 -10.55 -3.92
N PRO A 45 -3.40 -11.62 -4.71
CA PRO A 45 -3.72 -11.50 -6.13
C PRO A 45 -5.15 -10.99 -6.33
N PRO A 46 -5.47 -10.35 -7.47
CA PRO A 46 -6.81 -9.86 -7.79
C PRO A 46 -7.90 -10.91 -7.59
N SER A 47 -7.64 -12.17 -7.96
CA SER A 47 -8.57 -13.30 -7.80
C SER A 47 -9.03 -13.53 -6.36
N SER A 48 -8.26 -13.06 -5.37
CA SER A 48 -8.54 -13.23 -3.95
C SER A 48 -9.25 -12.02 -3.31
N VAL A 49 -9.18 -10.84 -3.93
CA VAL A 49 -9.63 -9.57 -3.33
C VAL A 49 -10.57 -8.74 -4.21
N ALA A 50 -10.87 -9.19 -5.44
CA ALA A 50 -11.81 -8.53 -6.34
C ALA A 50 -13.26 -8.75 -5.86
N LYS A 51 -13.69 -7.96 -4.88
CA LYS A 51 -15.12 -7.77 -4.54
C LYS A 51 -15.46 -6.29 -4.71
N GLY A 52 -16.38 -5.97 -5.63
CA GLY A 52 -16.92 -4.61 -5.77
C GLY A 52 -16.00 -3.55 -6.38
N GLU A 53 -15.09 -3.92 -7.29
CA GLU A 53 -14.20 -3.03 -8.07
C GLU A 53 -13.00 -2.38 -7.36
N MET A 54 -12.91 -2.41 -6.03
CA MET A 54 -11.93 -1.59 -5.30
C MET A 54 -10.48 -2.13 -5.31
N TRP A 55 -10.25 -3.39 -5.70
CA TRP A 55 -8.91 -4.03 -5.67
C TRP A 55 -8.66 -4.90 -6.90
N GLY A 56 -9.04 -4.37 -8.08
CA GLY A 56 -8.94 -5.09 -9.36
C GLY A 56 -7.52 -5.50 -9.76
N ARG A 57 -6.47 -4.93 -9.15
CA ARG A 57 -5.07 -5.28 -9.41
C ARG A 57 -4.37 -5.99 -8.24
N GLY A 58 -5.14 -6.39 -7.24
CA GLY A 58 -4.63 -7.04 -6.02
C GLY A 58 -4.56 -6.06 -4.86
N LEU A 59 -4.04 -6.55 -3.74
CA LEU A 59 -3.90 -5.80 -2.50
C LEU A 59 -2.50 -5.99 -1.95
N PHE A 60 -1.81 -4.88 -1.71
CA PHE A 60 -0.55 -4.82 -1.00
C PHE A 60 -0.84 -4.34 0.42
N VAL A 61 -0.55 -5.17 1.42
CA VAL A 61 -0.55 -4.74 2.82
C VAL A 61 0.85 -4.26 3.14
N VAL A 62 0.98 -3.00 3.56
CA VAL A 62 2.27 -2.35 3.79
C VAL A 62 2.30 -1.67 5.15
N MET A 63 3.52 -1.40 5.63
CA MET A 63 3.78 -0.70 6.88
C MET A 63 4.70 0.49 6.65
N ASN A 64 4.34 1.66 7.21
CA ASN A 64 5.20 2.85 7.17
C ASN A 64 6.32 2.79 8.24
N SER A 65 7.14 3.84 8.31
CA SER A 65 8.20 3.97 9.33
C SER A 65 7.69 4.22 10.75
N GLU A 66 6.43 4.64 10.90
CA GLU A 66 5.78 4.91 12.19
C GLU A 66 5.12 3.65 12.77
N GLY A 67 5.00 2.58 11.96
CA GLY A 67 4.41 1.30 12.33
C GLY A 67 2.94 1.14 11.93
N ASP A 68 2.36 2.10 11.23
CA ASP A 68 0.98 2.02 10.75
C ASP A 68 0.88 1.07 9.57
N VAL A 69 -0.23 0.33 9.49
CA VAL A 69 -0.46 -0.71 8.50
C VAL A 69 -1.65 -0.34 7.61
N CYS A 70 -1.45 -0.43 6.30
CA CYS A 70 -2.45 -0.02 5.32
C CYS A 70 -2.49 -0.97 4.11
N GLY A 71 -3.64 -1.05 3.45
CA GLY A 71 -3.84 -1.74 2.18
C GLY A 71 -3.82 -0.80 0.96
N PHE A 72 -3.01 -1.11 -0.05
CA PHE A 72 -2.92 -0.38 -1.31
C PHE A 72 -3.21 -1.26 -2.52
N ASP A 73 -3.89 -0.70 -3.53
CA ASP A 73 -4.09 -1.35 -4.81
C ASP A 73 -2.77 -1.26 -5.60
N GLY A 74 -2.55 -2.18 -6.53
CA GLY A 74 -1.29 -2.26 -7.28
C GLY A 74 -0.94 -1.01 -8.12
N HIS A 75 -1.82 -0.01 -8.19
CA HIS A 75 -1.53 1.30 -8.78
C HIS A 75 -0.66 2.21 -7.90
N PHE A 76 -0.73 2.04 -6.58
CA PHE A 76 -0.21 3.01 -5.61
C PHE A 76 1.16 2.65 -5.04
N ILE A 77 1.69 1.47 -5.41
CA ILE A 77 2.96 0.95 -4.92
C ILE A 77 3.92 0.74 -6.09
N SER A 78 5.17 1.22 -5.94
CA SER A 78 6.28 0.99 -6.85
C SER A 78 7.39 0.22 -6.16
N PHE A 79 8.00 -0.72 -6.86
CA PHE A 79 9.25 -1.39 -6.44
C PHE A 79 10.50 -0.71 -7.02
N ILE A 80 10.30 0.42 -7.69
CA ILE A 80 11.36 1.32 -8.15
C ILE A 80 11.37 2.53 -7.23
N ASN A 81 12.55 2.89 -6.74
CA ASN A 81 12.74 4.08 -5.93
C ASN A 81 12.41 5.31 -6.78
N PRO A 82 11.39 6.11 -6.44
CA PRO A 82 11.00 7.27 -7.23
C PRO A 82 12.05 8.40 -7.19
N ASN A 83 12.92 8.41 -6.18
CA ASN A 83 13.97 9.42 -6.02
C ASN A 83 15.26 9.04 -6.77
N THR A 84 15.58 7.75 -6.87
CA THR A 84 16.85 7.28 -7.47
C THR A 84 16.67 6.50 -8.78
N MET A 85 15.44 6.09 -9.11
CA MET A 85 15.09 5.23 -10.26
C MET A 85 15.72 3.82 -10.21
N GLU A 86 16.15 3.38 -9.03
CA GLU A 86 16.73 2.04 -8.81
C GLU A 86 15.66 1.02 -8.41
N LEU A 87 15.83 -0.24 -8.82
CA LEU A 87 14.96 -1.34 -8.42
C LEU A 87 15.34 -1.82 -7.01
N ASN A 88 14.36 -2.07 -6.15
CA ASN A 88 14.55 -2.86 -4.92
C ASN A 88 14.72 -4.35 -5.21
#